data_AF-A0A7Y0BRA4-F1
#
_entry.id   AF-A0A7Y0BRA4-F1
#
_cell.length_a   1.000
_cell.length_b   1.000
_cell.length_c   1.000
_cell.angle_alpha   90.00
_cell.angle_beta   90.00
_cell.angle_gamma   90.00
#
_symmetry.space_group_name_H-M   'P 1'
#
loop_
_entity.id
_entity.type
_entity.pdbx_description
1 polymer ?
#
loop_
_entity_poly.entity_id
_entity_poly.type
_entity_poly.pdbx_seq_one_letter_code
_entity_poly.pdbx_strand_id
1 'polypeptide(L)'
;MSPPPLPLCTLAWSPDLANALAETAAAVARLDARICASSWAPAWRLRASWAGYAAALRLQAFAVDEIDSIAHACGLQLAGRPRLETAADPFAAFAPWEARLAEPHGRHWREDLPFSFDPPQVSAA
;
A
#
# COMPACT_ATOMS: atom_id res chain seq x y z
N MET A 1 15.01 -7.39 24.71
CA MET A 1 14.82 -6.56 23.50
C MET A 1 15.57 -7.22 22.37
N SER A 2 14.88 -7.64 21.30
CA SER A 2 15.56 -8.23 20.13
C SER A 2 16.21 -7.12 19.30
N PRO A 3 17.40 -7.36 18.74
CA PRO A 3 18.02 -6.41 17.83
C PRO A 3 17.11 -6.17 16.61
N PRO A 4 17.11 -4.95 16.04
CA PRO A 4 16.36 -4.68 14.82
C PRO A 4 16.88 -5.58 13.69
N PRO A 5 16.00 -6.08 12.80
CA PRO A 5 16.41 -6.88 11.67
C PRO A 5 17.42 -6.09 10.82
N LEU A 6 18.45 -6.79 10.36
CA LEU A 6 19.46 -6.20 9.49
C LEU A 6 18.82 -5.71 8.17
N PRO A 7 19.34 -4.63 7.56
CA PRO A 7 18.86 -4.14 6.28
C PRO A 7 18.93 -5.25 5.21
N LEU A 8 17.95 -5.33 4.31
CA LEU A 8 17.98 -6.30 3.20
C LEU A 8 19.24 -6.17 2.32
N CYS A 9 19.82 -4.97 2.26
CA CYS A 9 21.06 -4.71 1.52
C CYS A 9 22.33 -5.30 2.17
N THR A 10 22.26 -5.82 3.39
CA THR A 10 23.39 -6.50 4.04
C THR A 10 23.35 -8.02 3.86
N LEU A 11 22.34 -8.56 3.15
CA LEU A 11 22.29 -9.99 2.83
C LEU A 11 23.35 -10.34 1.77
N ALA A 12 24.09 -11.42 2.01
CA ALA A 12 25.01 -11.96 1.02
C ALA A 12 24.21 -12.49 -0.19
N TRP A 13 24.50 -11.96 -1.38
CA TRP A 13 23.89 -12.41 -2.62
C TRP A 13 24.39 -13.80 -2.99
N SER A 14 23.55 -14.82 -2.78
CA SER A 14 23.78 -16.17 -3.28
C SER A 14 23.01 -16.40 -4.59
N PRO A 15 23.44 -17.35 -5.44
CA PRO A 15 22.68 -17.76 -6.63
C PRO A 15 21.24 -18.18 -6.30
N ASP A 16 21.04 -18.90 -5.19
CA ASP A 16 19.73 -19.37 -4.75
C ASP A 16 18.81 -18.21 -4.37
N LEU A 17 19.33 -17.21 -3.64
CA LEU A 17 18.58 -16.00 -3.28
C LEU A 17 18.19 -15.20 -4.53
N ALA A 18 19.14 -15.04 -5.46
CA ALA A 18 18.88 -14.35 -6.72
C ALA A 18 17.81 -15.08 -7.55
N ASN A 19 17.86 -16.41 -7.62
CA ASN A 19 16.86 -17.20 -8.35
C ASN A 19 15.48 -17.11 -7.68
N ALA A 20 15.40 -17.21 -6.35
CA ALA A 20 14.14 -17.09 -5.61
C ALA A 20 13.50 -15.70 -5.79
N LEU A 21 14.29 -14.63 -5.78
CA LEU A 21 13.81 -13.28 -6.08
C LEU A 21 13.30 -13.16 -7.52
N ALA A 22 14.02 -13.72 -8.49
CA ALA A 22 13.62 -13.73 -9.89
C ALA A 22 12.31 -14.50 -10.12
N GLU A 23 12.16 -15.69 -9.53
CA GLU A 23 10.94 -16.49 -9.60
C GLU A 23 9.75 -15.77 -8.96
N THR A 24 9.97 -15.14 -7.80
CA THR A 24 8.97 -14.36 -7.11
C THR A 24 8.53 -13.16 -7.95
N ALA A 25 9.47 -12.38 -8.48
CA ALA A 25 9.18 -11.25 -9.36
C ALA A 25 8.42 -11.69 -10.62
N ALA A 26 8.80 -12.82 -11.24
CA ALA A 26 8.12 -13.36 -12.40
C ALA A 26 6.69 -13.85 -12.06
N ALA A 27 6.48 -14.44 -10.87
CA ALA A 27 5.14 -14.84 -10.42
C ALA A 27 4.24 -13.62 -10.19
N VAL A 28 4.76 -12.57 -9.55
CA VAL A 28 4.06 -11.29 -9.36
C VAL A 28 3.71 -10.66 -10.71
N ALA A 29 4.66 -10.61 -11.65
CA ALA A 29 4.41 -10.06 -12.98
C ALA A 29 3.33 -10.85 -13.77
N ARG A 30 3.30 -12.18 -13.66
CA ARG A 30 2.24 -12.99 -14.29
C ARG A 30 0.87 -12.76 -13.66
N LEU A 31 0.82 -12.59 -12.34
CA LEU A 31 -0.41 -12.27 -11.63
C LEU A 31 -0.92 -10.88 -12.04
N ASP A 32 -0.03 -9.88 -12.04
CA ASP A 32 -0.32 -8.52 -12.48
C ASP A 32 -0.85 -8.51 -13.92
N ALA A 33 -0.14 -9.13 -14.87
CA ALA A 33 -0.57 -9.20 -16.26
C ALA A 33 -1.96 -9.81 -16.42
N ARG A 34 -2.29 -10.86 -15.64
CA ARG A 34 -3.63 -11.49 -15.67
C ARG A 34 -4.70 -10.60 -15.08
N ILE A 35 -4.41 -9.85 -14.04
CA ILE A 35 -5.37 -9.00 -13.35
C ILE A 35 -5.57 -7.70 -14.12
N CYS A 36 -4.49 -7.00 -14.44
CA CYS A 36 -4.48 -5.69 -15.10
C CYS A 36 -4.97 -5.73 -16.54
N ALA A 37 -4.80 -6.85 -17.27
CA ALA A 37 -5.34 -7.01 -18.62
C ALA A 37 -6.78 -7.58 -18.65
N SER A 38 -7.37 -7.89 -17.49
CA SER A 38 -8.73 -8.44 -17.42
C SER A 38 -9.78 -7.36 -17.16
N SER A 39 -11.05 -7.72 -17.40
CA SER A 39 -12.21 -6.90 -17.00
C SER A 39 -12.31 -6.68 -15.48
N TRP A 40 -11.54 -7.42 -14.66
CA TRP A 40 -11.50 -7.29 -13.21
C TRP A 40 -10.52 -6.23 -12.70
N ALA A 41 -9.70 -5.64 -13.57
CA ALA A 41 -8.70 -4.64 -13.18
C ALA A 41 -9.28 -3.47 -12.36
N PRO A 42 -10.50 -2.94 -12.63
CA PRO A 42 -11.10 -1.90 -11.79
C PRO A 42 -11.44 -2.39 -10.38
N ALA A 43 -12.03 -3.59 -10.27
CA ALA A 43 -12.40 -4.18 -8.97
C ALA A 43 -11.18 -4.50 -8.12
N TRP A 44 -10.10 -4.98 -8.74
CA TRP A 44 -8.83 -5.22 -8.06
C TRP A 44 -8.17 -3.94 -7.56
N ARG A 45 -8.19 -2.86 -8.37
CA ARG A 45 -7.69 -1.55 -7.94
C ARG A 45 -8.46 -0.99 -6.76
N LEU A 46 -9.79 -1.10 -6.79
CA LEU A 46 -10.65 -0.69 -5.68
C LEU A 46 -10.37 -1.50 -4.40
N ARG A 47 -10.22 -2.82 -4.53
CA ARG A 47 -9.86 -3.66 -3.39
C ARG A 47 -8.49 -3.30 -2.82
N ALA A 48 -7.50 -3.07 -3.69
CA ALA A 48 -6.16 -2.67 -3.29
C ALA A 48 -6.17 -1.30 -2.58
N SER A 49 -7.01 -0.35 -3.01
CA SER A 49 -7.15 0.94 -2.33
C SER A 49 -7.77 0.77 -0.95
N TRP A 50 -8.79 -0.08 -0.76
CA TRP A 50 -9.33 -0.39 0.56
C TRP A 50 -8.32 -1.04 1.51
N ALA A 51 -7.54 -2.01 1.01
CA ALA A 51 -6.50 -2.67 1.80
C ALA A 51 -5.39 -1.68 2.22
N GLY A 52 -4.93 -0.83 1.29
CA GLY A 52 -3.95 0.21 1.57
C GLY A 52 -4.47 1.25 2.56
N TYR A 53 -5.74 1.63 2.44
CA TYR A 53 -6.36 2.61 3.35
C TYR A 53 -6.47 2.08 4.77
N ALA A 54 -6.93 0.83 4.93
CA ALA A 54 -6.97 0.18 6.24
C ALA A 54 -5.57 0.10 6.89
N ALA A 55 -4.53 -0.20 6.10
CA ALA A 55 -3.15 -0.16 6.59
C ALA A 55 -2.72 1.24 7.04
N ALA A 56 -3.07 2.29 6.28
CA ALA A 56 -2.79 3.67 6.65
C ALA A 56 -3.52 4.11 7.93
N LEU A 57 -4.78 3.69 8.11
CA LEU A 57 -5.57 3.94 9.32
C LEU A 57 -4.97 3.22 10.54
N ARG A 58 -4.49 1.98 10.36
CA ARG A 58 -3.79 1.24 11.43
C ARG A 58 -2.52 1.94 11.89
N LEU A 59 -1.78 2.57 10.98
CA LEU A 59 -0.62 3.40 11.33
C LEU A 59 -1.01 4.64 12.17
N GLN A 60 -2.25 5.10 12.05
CA GLN A 60 -2.83 6.18 12.85
C GLN A 60 -3.56 5.65 14.11
N ALA A 61 -3.31 4.40 14.51
CA ALA A 61 -3.92 3.74 15.66
C ALA A 61 -5.44 3.50 15.57
N PHE A 62 -6.03 3.55 14.37
CA PHE A 62 -7.38 3.04 14.15
C PHE A 62 -7.36 1.52 13.99
N ALA A 63 -8.15 0.81 14.80
CA ALA A 63 -8.31 -0.64 14.71
C ALA A 63 -9.28 -1.03 13.58
N VAL A 64 -8.86 -0.79 12.34
CA VAL A 64 -9.64 -1.02 11.11
C VAL A 64 -8.96 -2.08 10.25
N ASP A 65 -9.74 -3.02 9.74
CA ASP A 65 -9.31 -4.01 8.75
C ASP A 65 -9.96 -3.73 7.38
N GLU A 66 -9.45 -4.38 6.31
CA GLU A 66 -10.01 -4.27 4.95
C GLU A 66 -11.53 -4.52 4.91
N ILE A 67 -12.01 -5.50 5.70
CA ILE A 67 -13.43 -5.85 5.76
C ILE A 67 -14.32 -4.73 6.29
N ASP A 68 -13.78 -3.87 7.16
CA ASP A 68 -14.51 -2.72 7.71
C ASP A 68 -14.69 -1.64 6.63
N SER A 69 -13.69 -1.44 5.75
CA SER A 69 -13.81 -0.57 4.57
C SER A 69 -14.85 -1.07 3.57
N ILE A 70 -14.87 -2.40 3.33
CA ILE A 70 -15.86 -3.03 2.45
C ILE A 70 -17.27 -2.87 3.04
N ALA A 71 -17.43 -3.17 4.33
CA ALA A 71 -18.71 -3.05 5.01
C ALA A 71 -19.23 -1.61 4.96
N HIS A 72 -18.37 -0.62 5.22
CA HIS A 72 -18.71 0.79 5.10
C HIS A 72 -19.15 1.16 3.68
N ALA A 73 -18.38 0.79 2.65
CA ALA A 73 -18.73 1.04 1.25
C ALA A 73 -20.07 0.41 0.83
N CYS A 74 -20.44 -0.71 1.45
CA CYS A 74 -21.72 -1.40 1.22
C CYS A 74 -22.85 -0.96 2.17
N GLY A 75 -22.61 -0.02 3.10
CA GLY A 75 -23.60 0.38 4.10
C GLY A 75 -23.96 -0.72 5.11
N LEU A 76 -23.07 -1.69 5.32
CA LEU A 76 -23.25 -2.83 6.20
C LEU A 76 -22.64 -2.58 7.59
N GLN A 77 -23.27 -3.13 8.62
CA GLN A 77 -22.71 -3.22 9.97
C GLN A 77 -22.30 -4.67 10.24
N LEU A 78 -21.01 -4.90 10.51
CA LEU A 78 -20.48 -6.24 10.79
C LEU A 78 -20.85 -6.66 12.22
N ALA A 79 -21.37 -7.88 12.36
CA ALA A 79 -21.70 -8.43 13.67
C ALA A 79 -20.45 -8.53 14.56
N GLY A 80 -20.56 -8.06 15.81
CA GLY A 80 -19.47 -8.11 16.79
C GLY A 80 -18.37 -7.05 16.61
N ARG A 81 -18.47 -6.18 15.61
CA ARG A 81 -17.54 -5.05 15.41
C ARG A 81 -18.13 -3.76 16.03
N PRO A 82 -17.33 -2.93 16.71
CA PRO A 82 -17.77 -1.63 17.19
C PRO A 82 -18.00 -0.67 16.02
N ARG A 83 -18.98 0.23 16.16
CA ARG A 83 -19.29 1.23 15.13
C ARG A 83 -18.20 2.31 15.11
N LEU A 84 -17.41 2.34 14.04
CA LEU A 84 -16.26 3.25 13.87
C LEU A 84 -16.62 4.74 13.96
N GLU A 85 -17.82 5.12 13.52
CA GLU A 85 -18.34 6.51 13.52
C GLU A 85 -18.39 7.16 14.91
N THR A 86 -18.30 6.39 15.99
CA THR A 86 -18.43 6.90 17.36
C THR A 86 -17.15 7.53 17.93
N ALA A 87 -15.99 7.34 17.28
CA ALA A 87 -14.70 7.89 17.73
C ALA A 87 -14.09 8.93 16.76
N ALA A 88 -14.37 8.80 15.46
CA ALA A 88 -14.07 9.73 14.38
C ALA A 88 -14.88 9.30 13.14
N ASP A 89 -14.86 10.07 12.05
CA ASP A 89 -15.27 9.58 10.74
C ASP A 89 -14.02 9.21 9.91
N PRO A 90 -13.44 8.01 10.15
CA PRO A 90 -12.20 7.60 9.48
C PRO A 90 -12.40 7.31 8.00
N PHE A 91 -13.63 7.24 7.48
CA PHE A 91 -13.88 6.94 6.07
C PHE A 91 -14.18 8.21 5.24
N ALA A 92 -14.53 9.33 5.86
CA ALA A 92 -14.67 10.63 5.18
C ALA A 92 -13.42 11.03 4.38
N ALA A 93 -12.23 10.61 4.81
CA ALA A 93 -10.97 10.91 4.14
C ALA A 93 -10.59 9.90 3.04
N PHE A 94 -11.43 8.88 2.76
CA PHE A 94 -11.09 7.84 1.79
C PHE A 94 -10.98 8.39 0.37
N ALA A 95 -11.99 9.11 -0.12
CA ALA A 95 -12.00 9.66 -1.49
C ALA A 95 -10.80 10.60 -1.77
N PRO A 96 -10.46 11.58 -0.91
CA PRO A 96 -9.27 12.40 -1.13
C PRO A 96 -7.96 11.60 -0.97
N TRP A 97 -7.92 10.57 -0.12
CA TRP A 97 -6.76 9.69 0.00
C TRP A 97 -6.55 8.83 -1.26
N GLU A 98 -7.62 8.27 -1.82
CA GLU A 98 -7.58 7.46 -3.05
C GLU A 98 -7.15 8.31 -4.25
N ALA A 99 -7.67 9.54 -4.35
CA ALA A 99 -7.26 10.48 -5.40
C ALA A 99 -5.74 10.75 -5.40
N ARG A 100 -5.11 10.79 -4.21
CA ARG A 100 -3.66 10.97 -4.08
C ARG A 100 -2.84 9.80 -4.63
N LEU A 101 -3.37 8.58 -4.62
CA LEU A 101 -2.68 7.42 -5.20
C LEU A 101 -2.53 7.53 -6.72
N ALA A 102 -3.40 8.29 -7.38
CA ALA A 102 -3.36 8.51 -8.81
C ALA A 102 -2.45 9.69 -9.23
N GLU A 103 -1.85 10.42 -8.28
CA GLU A 103 -1.00 11.57 -8.58
C GLU A 103 0.32 11.14 -9.25
N PRO A 104 0.62 11.56 -10.49
CA PRO A 104 1.74 11.04 -11.28
C PRO A 104 3.13 11.29 -10.69
N HIS A 105 3.29 12.39 -9.96
CA HIS A 105 4.58 12.82 -9.45
C HIS A 105 4.81 12.39 -8.00
N GLY A 106 3.80 11.79 -7.35
CA GLY A 106 3.85 11.45 -5.93
C GLY A 106 4.04 12.68 -5.02
N ARG A 107 3.74 12.49 -3.74
CA ARG A 107 4.04 13.46 -2.70
C ARG A 107 4.96 12.85 -1.67
N HIS A 108 5.74 13.69 -1.00
CA HIS A 108 6.54 13.26 0.13
C HIS A 108 5.62 12.72 1.23
N TRP A 109 5.74 11.41 1.51
CA TRP A 109 4.83 10.66 2.37
C TRP A 109 4.65 11.24 3.78
N ARG A 110 5.62 12.03 4.25
CA ARG A 110 5.62 12.64 5.59
C ARG A 110 5.17 14.10 5.60
N GLU A 111 5.36 14.83 4.51
CA GLU A 111 5.29 16.30 4.50
C GLU A 111 4.24 16.86 3.53
N ASP A 112 3.59 16.01 2.74
CA ASP A 112 2.58 16.36 1.72
C ASP A 112 3.07 17.37 0.66
N LEU A 113 4.39 17.58 0.62
CA LEU A 113 5.09 18.38 -0.38
C LEU A 113 5.19 17.60 -1.70
N PRO A 114 5.22 18.28 -2.85
CA PRO A 114 5.58 17.65 -4.11
C PRO A 114 6.89 16.89 -3.97
N PHE A 115 6.95 15.65 -4.45
CA PHE A 115 8.20 14.90 -4.44
C PHE A 115 9.23 15.57 -5.36
N SER A 116 10.39 15.93 -4.82
CA SER A 116 11.56 16.35 -5.60
C SER A 116 12.72 15.42 -5.30
N PHE A 117 13.42 14.98 -6.33
CA PHE A 117 14.66 14.21 -6.21
C PHE A 117 15.78 14.99 -6.89
N ASP A 118 16.77 15.41 -6.10
CA ASP A 118 18.01 15.97 -6.63
C ASP A 118 19.01 14.82 -6.82
N PRO A 119 19.28 14.36 -8.05
CA PRO A 119 20.24 13.30 -8.28
C PRO A 119 21.65 13.76 -7.85
N PRO A 120 22.49 12.85 -7.31
CA PRO A 120 23.87 13.18 -6.98
C PRO A 120 24.61 13.64 -8.23
N GLN A 121 25.34 14.76 -8.13
CA GLN A 121 26.12 15.28 -9.25
C GLN A 121 27.21 14.28 -9.62
N VAL A 122 27.14 13.79 -10.86
CA VAL A 122 28.22 12.99 -11.44
C VAL A 122 29.40 13.94 -11.65
N SER A 123 30.40 13.87 -10.77
CA SER A 123 31.68 14.52 -11.01
C SER A 123 32.30 13.87 -12.26
N ALA A 124 32.32 14.60 -13.37
CA ALA A 124 33.08 14.18 -14.55
C ALA A 124 34.57 14.14 -14.18
N ALA A 125 35.17 12.96 -14.28
CA ALA A 125 36.62 12.76 -14.24
C ALA A 125 37.22 12.97 -15.63
#